data_AF-A0A9J6DAH7-F1
#
_entry.id   AF-A0A9J6DAH7-F1
#
_cell.length_a   1.000
_cell.length_b   1.000
_cell.length_c   1.000
_cell.angle_alpha   90.00
_cell.angle_beta   90.00
_cell.angle_gamma   90.00
#
_symmetry.space_group_name_H-M   'P 1'
#
loop_
_entity.id
_entity.type
_entity.pdbx_description
1 polymer ?
#
loop_
_entity_poly.entity_id
_entity_poly.type
_entity_poly.pdbx_seq_one_letter_code
_entity_poly.pdbx_strand_id
1 'polypeptide(L)'
;MVSQDYGHYKFGYDIVDGHGSINGRHETGSAYGPVHGSYYLGIIDGRHRQVHYVADKWGFRAMVKTNEPGTKTSLPAAAPYHSANGKTVPAYGIGGGHGHHHYHGHGYHG
;
A
#
# COMPACT_ATOMS: atom_id res chain seq x y z
N MET A 1 35.94 24.15 -12.80
CA MET A 1 35.28 22.83 -12.75
C MET A 1 33.88 23.06 -12.20
N VAL A 2 32.83 22.88 -13.01
CA VAL A 2 31.43 22.99 -12.57
C VAL A 2 31.01 21.59 -12.10
N SER A 3 30.61 21.44 -10.84
CA SER A 3 29.97 20.21 -10.36
C SER A 3 28.67 20.03 -11.14
N GLN A 4 28.56 18.94 -11.90
CA GLN A 4 27.31 18.56 -12.54
C GLN A 4 26.38 17.99 -11.46
N ASP A 5 25.74 18.86 -10.70
CA ASP A 5 24.66 18.46 -9.82
C ASP A 5 23.47 18.11 -10.73
N TYR A 6 23.30 16.82 -11.07
CA TYR A 6 22.30 16.28 -12.01
C TYR A 6 20.83 16.45 -11.56
N GLY A 7 20.52 17.48 -10.76
CA GLY A 7 19.20 17.74 -10.19
C GLY A 7 18.71 16.62 -9.28
N HIS A 8 19.64 15.88 -8.66
CA HIS A 8 19.30 14.88 -7.67
C HIS A 8 18.66 15.55 -6.46
N TYR A 9 17.54 15.01 -6.00
CA TYR A 9 16.90 15.47 -4.79
C TYR A 9 16.50 14.29 -3.91
N LYS A 10 16.46 14.57 -2.61
CA LYS A 10 15.87 13.70 -1.61
C LYS A 10 15.02 14.58 -0.70
N PHE A 11 13.74 14.27 -0.66
CA PHE A 11 12.75 14.95 0.16
C PHE A 11 12.15 13.94 1.14
N GLY A 12 11.85 14.38 2.34
CA GLY A 12 10.97 13.62 3.20
C GLY A 12 10.75 14.22 4.57
N TYR A 13 9.73 13.70 5.24
CA TYR A 13 9.34 14.07 6.59
C TYR A 13 8.63 12.91 7.27
N ASP A 14 8.69 12.94 8.60
CA ASP A 14 8.03 12.00 9.50
C ASP A 14 7.34 12.82 10.59
N ILE A 15 6.04 12.58 10.79
CA ILE A 15 5.21 13.26 11.78
C ILE A 15 4.69 12.23 12.78
N VAL A 16 4.82 12.58 14.06
CA VAL A 16 4.14 11.94 15.18
C VAL A 16 3.32 13.03 15.87
N ASP A 17 2.01 12.86 15.93
CA ASP A 17 1.08 13.91 16.40
C ASP A 17 1.00 14.03 17.94
N GLY A 18 1.68 13.14 18.67
CA GLY A 18 1.63 13.06 20.14
C GLY A 18 0.38 12.38 20.70
N HIS A 19 -0.61 12.08 19.86
CA HIS A 19 -1.83 11.34 20.19
C HIS A 19 -1.79 9.90 19.64
N GLY A 20 -0.66 9.50 19.07
CA GLY A 20 -0.34 8.16 18.58
C GLY A 20 -0.70 7.91 17.12
N SER A 21 -1.07 8.96 16.36
CA SER A 21 -1.08 8.88 14.90
C SER A 21 0.30 9.23 14.35
N ILE A 22 0.65 8.59 13.24
CA ILE A 22 1.89 8.82 12.52
C ILE A 22 1.59 9.01 11.04
N ASN A 23 2.37 9.85 10.37
CA ASN A 23 2.36 9.89 8.91
C ASN A 23 3.70 10.41 8.39
N GLY A 24 4.04 10.09 7.15
CA GLY A 24 5.27 10.57 6.56
C GLY A 24 5.34 10.28 5.08
N ARG A 25 6.28 10.94 4.42
CA ARG A 25 6.58 10.75 3.00
C ARG A 25 8.08 10.84 2.81
N HIS A 26 8.63 9.97 1.96
CA HIS A 26 9.99 10.08 1.46
C HIS A 26 9.99 9.92 -0.05
N GLU A 27 10.79 10.72 -0.73
CA GLU A 27 10.90 10.73 -2.17
C GLU A 27 12.34 11.04 -2.59
N THR A 28 12.80 10.35 -3.63
CA THR A 28 14.08 10.59 -4.29
C THR A 28 13.87 10.67 -5.78
N GLY A 29 14.60 11.57 -6.45
CA GLY A 29 14.56 11.68 -7.89
C GLY A 29 15.80 12.37 -8.45
N SER A 30 15.82 12.56 -9.76
CA SER A 30 16.81 13.36 -10.48
C SER A 30 16.14 14.13 -11.61
N ALA A 31 16.85 15.08 -12.23
CA ALA A 31 16.28 15.93 -13.28
C ALA A 31 15.66 15.15 -14.46
N TYR A 32 16.21 13.96 -14.76
CA TYR A 32 15.80 13.14 -15.92
C TYR A 32 15.57 11.67 -15.56
N GLY A 33 15.56 11.33 -14.28
CA GLY A 33 15.42 9.97 -13.77
C GLY A 33 14.03 9.69 -13.19
N PRO A 34 13.73 8.41 -12.87
CA PRO A 34 12.50 8.07 -12.20
C PRO A 34 12.42 8.70 -10.81
N VAL A 35 11.22 9.07 -10.40
CA VAL A 35 10.91 9.44 -9.03
C VAL A 35 10.51 8.19 -8.28
N HIS A 36 11.19 7.89 -7.19
CA HIS A 36 10.84 6.81 -6.27
C HIS A 36 10.37 7.43 -4.97
N GLY A 37 9.23 6.99 -4.46
CA GLY A 37 8.79 7.47 -3.17
C GLY A 37 7.85 6.53 -2.45
N SER A 38 7.59 6.91 -1.21
CA SER A 38 6.65 6.22 -0.36
C SER A 38 5.91 7.20 0.53
N TYR A 39 4.73 6.80 0.94
CA TYR A 39 3.93 7.46 1.96
C TYR A 39 3.43 6.42 2.95
N TYR A 40 3.30 6.80 4.22
CA TYR A 40 2.64 5.99 5.22
C TYR A 40 1.68 6.82 6.09
N LEU A 41 0.64 6.14 6.55
CA LEU A 41 -0.32 6.60 7.54
C LEU A 41 -0.48 5.52 8.59
N GLY A 42 -0.45 5.90 9.86
CA GLY A 42 -0.87 5.08 10.98
C GLY A 42 -1.74 5.91 11.91
N ILE A 43 -2.79 5.33 12.45
CA ILE A 43 -3.67 5.99 13.40
C ILE A 43 -3.77 5.17 14.69
N ILE A 44 -4.24 5.82 15.75
CA ILE A 44 -4.22 5.29 17.12
C ILE A 44 -4.90 3.92 17.30
N ASP A 45 -5.85 3.57 16.43
CA ASP A 45 -6.56 2.28 16.45
C ASP A 45 -5.77 1.13 15.80
N GLY A 46 -4.51 1.35 15.42
CA GLY A 46 -3.63 0.36 14.80
C GLY A 46 -3.83 0.18 13.29
N ARG A 47 -4.79 0.90 12.69
CA ARG A 47 -4.91 0.93 11.23
C ARG A 47 -3.77 1.69 10.61
N HIS A 48 -3.28 1.16 9.50
CA HIS A 48 -2.19 1.73 8.75
C HIS A 48 -2.35 1.47 7.25
N ARG A 49 -1.76 2.38 6.49
CA ARG A 49 -1.60 2.29 5.04
C ARG A 49 -0.18 2.67 4.68
N GLN A 50 0.43 1.90 3.78
CA GLN A 50 1.69 2.23 3.15
C GLN A 50 1.51 2.21 1.63
N VAL A 51 2.06 3.21 0.95
CA VAL A 51 2.09 3.30 -0.51
C VAL A 51 3.54 3.40 -0.95
N HIS A 52 3.94 2.56 -1.90
CA HIS A 52 5.21 2.66 -2.62
C HIS A 52 4.90 3.04 -4.06
N TYR A 53 5.64 3.96 -4.65
CA TYR A 53 5.42 4.39 -6.01
C TYR A 53 6.71 4.66 -6.79
N VAL A 54 6.57 4.53 -8.11
CA VAL A 54 7.53 5.01 -9.11
C VAL A 54 6.78 5.88 -10.12
N ALA A 55 7.36 7.03 -10.46
CA ALA A 55 6.94 7.83 -11.59
C ALA A 55 8.07 7.89 -12.61
N ASP A 56 7.83 7.42 -13.83
CA ASP A 56 8.81 7.38 -14.90
C ASP A 56 8.12 7.48 -16.28
N LYS A 57 8.84 7.13 -17.35
CA LYS A 57 8.32 7.14 -18.72
C LYS A 57 7.09 6.25 -18.95
N TRP A 58 6.82 5.30 -18.06
CA TRP A 58 5.64 4.42 -18.12
C TRP A 58 4.49 4.94 -17.24
N GLY A 59 4.56 6.21 -16.81
CA GLY A 59 3.57 6.86 -15.97
C GLY A 59 3.81 6.68 -14.46
N PHE A 60 2.77 6.96 -13.67
CA PHE A 60 2.78 6.74 -12.22
C PHE A 60 2.23 5.35 -11.89
N ARG A 61 2.99 4.57 -11.11
CA ARG A 61 2.60 3.23 -10.68
C ARG A 61 2.81 3.09 -9.18
N ALA A 62 1.80 2.59 -8.49
CA ALA A 62 1.80 2.46 -7.04
C ALA A 62 1.39 1.06 -6.58
N MET A 63 1.90 0.68 -5.41
CA MET A 63 1.50 -0.47 -4.63
C MET A 63 1.00 0.01 -3.27
N VAL A 64 -0.16 -0.47 -2.85
CA VAL A 64 -0.75 -0.14 -1.54
C VAL A 64 -0.74 -1.37 -0.65
N LYS A 65 -0.36 -1.19 0.61
CA LYS A 65 -0.52 -2.17 1.70
C LYS A 65 -1.38 -1.53 2.78
N THR A 66 -2.41 -2.21 3.26
CA THR A 66 -3.32 -1.67 4.29
C THR A 66 -3.96 -2.77 5.13
N ASN A 67 -4.34 -2.44 6.37
CA ASN A 67 -5.20 -3.25 7.23
C ASN A 67 -6.53 -2.53 7.55
N GLU A 68 -6.94 -1.54 6.76
CA GLU A 68 -8.18 -0.81 6.98
C GLU A 68 -9.41 -1.69 6.73
N PRO A 69 -10.42 -1.71 7.63
CA PRO A 69 -11.66 -2.45 7.44
C PRO A 69 -12.35 -2.09 6.13
N GLY A 70 -13.01 -3.07 5.50
CA GLY A 70 -13.69 -2.88 4.21
C GLY A 70 -12.77 -2.85 2.98
N THR A 71 -11.46 -3.03 3.15
CA THR A 71 -10.52 -3.18 2.03
C THR A 71 -10.38 -4.64 1.61
N LYS A 72 -10.00 -4.87 0.34
CA LYS A 72 -9.82 -6.20 -0.24
C LYS A 72 -8.56 -6.26 -1.09
N THR A 73 -7.87 -7.40 -1.06
CA THR A 73 -6.74 -7.64 -1.95
C THR A 73 -7.21 -7.73 -3.40
N SER A 74 -6.68 -6.85 -4.25
CA SER A 74 -7.10 -6.69 -5.65
C SER A 74 -6.02 -6.00 -6.49
N LEU A 75 -6.22 -5.94 -7.82
CA LEU A 75 -5.33 -5.28 -8.78
C LEU A 75 -6.08 -4.18 -9.58
N PRO A 76 -6.72 -3.20 -8.94
CA PRO A 76 -7.44 -2.14 -9.65
C PRO A 76 -6.47 -1.34 -10.50
N ALA A 77 -6.79 -1.15 -11.79
CA ALA A 77 -5.97 -0.35 -12.72
C ALA A 77 -4.46 -0.69 -12.70
N ALA A 78 -4.12 -1.98 -12.53
CA ALA A 78 -2.73 -2.46 -12.41
C ALA A 78 -1.93 -1.89 -11.21
N ALA A 79 -2.61 -1.33 -10.20
CA ALA A 79 -2.01 -0.92 -8.93
C ALA A 79 -2.29 -1.99 -7.86
N PRO A 80 -1.29 -2.78 -7.43
CA PRO A 80 -1.52 -3.82 -6.44
C PRO A 80 -2.01 -3.25 -5.13
N TYR A 81 -3.15 -3.73 -4.67
CA TYR A 81 -3.76 -3.33 -3.41
C TYR A 81 -3.77 -4.54 -2.49
N HIS A 82 -2.89 -4.59 -1.50
CA HIS A 82 -2.77 -5.68 -0.55
C HIS A 82 -3.47 -5.33 0.74
N SER A 83 -4.56 -6.05 1.05
CA SER A 83 -5.32 -5.87 2.29
C SER A 83 -5.03 -7.02 3.25
N ALA A 84 -4.77 -6.69 4.52
CA ALA A 84 -4.71 -7.67 5.60
C ALA A 84 -6.09 -8.28 5.94
N ASN A 85 -7.18 -7.65 5.49
CA ASN A 85 -8.56 -8.05 5.81
C ASN A 85 -9.22 -8.92 4.73
N GLY A 86 -8.60 -9.05 3.55
CA GLY A 86 -9.18 -9.75 2.41
C GLY A 86 -8.28 -10.87 1.90
N LYS A 87 -8.72 -12.13 2.11
CA LYS A 87 -8.20 -13.28 1.35
C LYS A 87 -8.27 -12.96 -0.15
N THR A 88 -7.17 -13.20 -0.84
CA THR A 88 -6.96 -12.91 -2.27
C THR A 88 -8.13 -13.37 -3.13
N VAL A 89 -8.57 -12.56 -4.10
CA VAL A 89 -9.21 -13.13 -5.29
C VAL A 89 -8.09 -13.51 -6.27
N PRO A 90 -8.03 -14.76 -6.76
CA PRO A 90 -7.12 -15.07 -7.85
C PRO A 90 -7.51 -14.21 -9.05
N ALA A 91 -6.50 -13.64 -9.71
CA ALA A 91 -6.66 -12.99 -11.00
C ALA A 91 -7.36 -13.99 -11.95
N TYR A 92 -8.37 -13.51 -12.66
CA TYR A 92 -9.23 -14.27 -13.58
C TYR A 92 -8.45 -15.33 -14.38
N GLY A 93 -8.78 -16.60 -14.14
CA GLY A 93 -8.25 -17.76 -14.86
C GLY A 93 -9.22 -18.93 -14.78
N ILE A 94 -9.98 -19.12 -15.86
CA ILE A 94 -10.67 -20.32 -16.38
C ILE A 94 -10.82 -21.52 -15.40
N GLY A 95 -12.07 -21.93 -15.10
CA GLY A 95 -12.39 -23.30 -14.66
C GLY A 95 -13.37 -23.39 -13.47
N GLY A 96 -14.49 -24.07 -13.66
CA GLY A 96 -15.62 -24.12 -12.72
C GLY A 96 -15.50 -25.11 -11.56
N GLY A 97 -16.55 -25.15 -10.72
CA GLY A 97 -16.75 -26.21 -9.72
C GLY A 97 -17.41 -25.71 -8.43
N HIS A 98 -18.54 -26.33 -8.07
CA HIS A 98 -19.41 -26.03 -6.93
C HIS A 98 -18.80 -26.43 -5.56
N GLY A 99 -19.26 -25.80 -4.48
CA GLY A 99 -19.05 -26.33 -3.12
C GLY A 99 -19.43 -25.37 -1.98
N HIS A 100 -20.69 -25.46 -1.54
CA HIS A 100 -21.20 -24.92 -0.27
C HIS A 100 -20.44 -25.53 0.91
N HIS A 101 -20.27 -24.85 2.05
CA HIS A 101 -20.42 -25.45 3.38
C HIS A 101 -20.53 -24.37 4.47
N HIS A 102 -21.72 -24.34 5.09
CA HIS A 102 -22.01 -23.74 6.38
C HIS A 102 -21.21 -24.44 7.50
N TYR A 103 -20.86 -23.70 8.56
CA TYR A 103 -20.73 -24.28 9.90
C TYR A 103 -21.52 -23.46 10.92
N HIS A 104 -22.30 -24.20 11.69
CA HIS A 104 -23.25 -23.78 12.70
C HIS A 104 -22.80 -24.44 14.02
N GLY A 105 -22.79 -23.70 15.14
CA GLY A 105 -23.15 -24.24 16.45
C GLY A 105 -22.07 -24.52 17.52
N HIS A 106 -22.36 -24.01 18.73
CA HIS A 106 -21.97 -24.42 20.10
C HIS A 106 -20.53 -24.08 20.58
N GLY A 107 -20.26 -23.57 21.79
CA GLY A 107 -21.06 -23.29 23.00
C GLY A 107 -20.26 -23.58 24.29
N TYR A 108 -20.09 -22.54 25.13
CA TYR A 108 -19.90 -22.49 26.60
C TYR A 108 -18.58 -22.81 27.36
N HIS A 109 -18.47 -22.04 28.46
CA HIS A 109 -17.69 -22.14 29.73
C HIS A 109 -16.26 -21.59 29.74
N GLY A 110 -15.86 -20.72 30.67
CA GLY A 110 -16.54 -20.14 31.84
C GLY A 110 -15.76 -18.96 32.42
#